data_AF-A0A9R0YAU9-F1
#
_entry.id   AF-A0A9R0YAU9-F1
#
_cell.length_a   1.000
_cell.length_b   1.000
_cell.length_c   1.000
_cell.angle_alpha   90.00
_cell.angle_beta   90.00
_cell.angle_gamma   90.00
#
_symmetry.space_group_name_H-M   'P 1'
#
loop_
_entity.id
_entity.type
_entity.pdbx_description
1 polymer ?
#
loop_
_entity_poly.entity_id
_entity_poly.type
_entity_poly.pdbx_seq_one_letter_code
_entity_poly.pdbx_strand_id
1 'polypeptide(L)'
;MFSAEMADSVALPSVQNLGIEELCITGELFSKILRCFPALSQLTIEKCESLELLHVEDGGLSGLEMLQSFIVYNCGKLFSRWPKGEAGGVAHAIKPFPTSLRELDIFLVSSMKSMGLLSNLTSLTSLNLLSCKEVTMDGFNPLITVNLKKFTVNAMYSEQENMSIAGDLLSEISRSKLMHADSFQLEEFEVDRISAVLTAPICSHLAASLHALEFSCDQRMTTFTEEQEQALQLLTFLKHLEFRHCYNLQSLPQGLRDLSSLKRLTILGCEKILCLPPKEGLPTSLEELRVWRCSRELTEKARKLKESDPLRARRWI
;
A
#
# COMPACT_ATOMS: atom_id res chain seq x y z
N MET A 1 19.60 -14.97 19.80
CA MET A 1 19.15 -15.47 21.12
C MET A 1 19.40 -14.39 22.15
N PHE A 2 18.37 -13.64 22.52
CA PHE A 2 18.41 -12.76 23.70
C PHE A 2 17.84 -13.58 24.86
N SER A 3 18.64 -13.84 25.90
CA SER A 3 18.15 -14.53 27.11
C SER A 3 17.35 -13.56 27.98
N ALA A 4 16.50 -14.09 28.86
CA ALA A 4 15.63 -13.34 29.77
C ALA A 4 16.38 -12.50 30.83
N GLU A 5 17.71 -12.51 30.82
CA GLU A 5 18.59 -11.77 31.73
C GLU A 5 19.43 -10.73 30.95
N MET A 6 18.78 -9.85 30.17
CA MET A 6 19.46 -8.61 29.76
C MET A 6 19.47 -7.67 30.96
N ALA A 7 20.62 -7.54 31.63
CA ALA A 7 20.84 -6.53 32.65
C ALA A 7 20.61 -5.13 32.06
N ASP A 8 20.03 -4.22 32.84
CA ASP A 8 19.71 -2.82 32.48
C ASP A 8 20.92 -1.95 32.00
N SER A 9 22.10 -2.55 31.79
CA SER A 9 23.37 -1.88 31.49
C SER A 9 23.90 -2.08 30.06
N VAL A 10 23.28 -2.91 29.22
CA VAL A 10 23.76 -3.16 27.85
C VAL A 10 23.09 -2.20 26.87
N ALA A 11 23.78 -1.11 26.53
CA ALA A 11 23.39 -0.21 25.43
C ALA A 11 24.29 -0.43 24.21
N LEU A 12 23.69 -0.57 23.04
CA LEU A 12 24.34 -0.76 21.74
C LEU A 12 24.00 0.44 20.83
N PRO A 13 24.59 1.62 21.10
CA PRO A 13 24.22 2.88 20.43
C PRO A 13 24.63 2.95 18.95
N SER A 14 25.47 2.03 18.47
CA SER A 14 25.86 1.96 17.06
C SER A 14 24.87 1.18 16.19
N VAL A 15 23.94 0.43 16.80
CA VAL A 15 23.01 -0.42 16.07
C VAL A 15 21.81 0.42 15.60
N GLN A 16 21.67 0.51 14.29
CA GLN A 16 20.61 1.29 13.63
C GLN A 16 19.51 0.41 13.02
N ASN A 17 19.81 -0.87 12.78
CA ASN A 17 18.90 -1.81 12.13
C ASN A 17 18.74 -3.04 13.03
N LEU A 18 17.50 -3.40 13.33
CA LEU A 18 17.17 -4.56 14.15
C LEU A 18 16.10 -5.39 13.45
N GLY A 19 16.41 -6.65 13.18
CA GLY A 19 15.46 -7.66 12.72
C GLY A 19 15.15 -8.64 13.83
N ILE A 20 13.87 -8.95 14.03
CA ILE A 20 13.39 -9.92 15.00
C ILE A 20 12.47 -10.90 14.26
N GLU A 21 12.85 -12.18 14.21
CA GLU A 21 12.09 -13.20 13.49
C GLU A 21 11.80 -14.41 14.40
N GLU A 22 10.58 -14.94 14.30
CA GLU A 22 10.15 -16.23 14.89
C GLU A 22 10.39 -16.34 16.41
N LEU A 23 10.29 -15.22 17.14
CA LEU A 23 10.46 -15.24 18.59
C LEU A 23 9.11 -15.27 19.34
N CYS A 24 9.04 -16.13 20.35
CA CYS A 24 8.01 -16.08 21.39
C CYS A 24 8.34 -14.99 22.43
N ILE A 25 8.49 -13.74 21.99
CA ILE A 25 8.69 -12.60 22.90
C ILE A 25 7.35 -11.99 23.34
N THR A 26 7.27 -11.58 24.60
CA THR A 26 6.19 -10.76 25.13
C THR A 26 6.48 -9.28 24.91
N GLY A 27 5.46 -8.42 25.04
CA GLY A 27 5.63 -6.97 24.97
C GLY A 27 6.66 -6.41 25.96
N GLU A 28 6.73 -6.97 27.17
CA GLU A 28 7.69 -6.54 28.22
C GLU A 28 9.14 -6.89 27.86
N LEU A 29 9.37 -8.09 27.32
CA LEU A 29 10.71 -8.45 26.86
C LEU A 29 11.11 -7.60 25.65
N PHE A 30 10.16 -7.37 24.75
CA PHE A 30 10.36 -6.52 23.58
C PHE A 30 10.72 -5.08 23.98
N SER A 31 10.04 -4.46 24.94
CA SER A 31 10.38 -3.10 25.39
C SER A 31 11.77 -3.02 26.01
N LYS A 32 12.19 -4.04 26.76
CA LYS A 32 13.57 -4.15 27.28
C LYS A 32 14.60 -4.26 26.15
N ILE A 33 14.32 -5.06 25.12
CA ILE A 33 15.17 -5.19 23.93
C ILE A 33 15.31 -3.81 23.26
N LEU A 34 14.22 -3.09 23.03
CA LEU A 34 14.26 -1.77 22.37
C LEU A 34 15.12 -0.75 23.14
N ARG A 35 15.11 -0.76 24.48
CA ARG A 35 15.96 0.12 25.31
C ARG A 35 17.46 -0.08 25.08
N CYS A 36 17.87 -1.27 24.63
CA CYS A 36 19.27 -1.54 24.31
C CYS A 36 19.73 -0.84 23.02
N PHE A 37 18.81 -0.32 22.19
CA PHE A 37 19.09 0.21 20.86
C PHE A 37 18.58 1.67 20.71
N PRO A 38 19.20 2.65 21.40
CA PRO A 38 18.71 4.03 21.40
C PRO A 38 18.83 4.76 20.05
N ALA A 39 19.69 4.29 19.14
CA ALA A 39 19.90 4.87 17.81
C ALA A 39 19.15 4.11 16.70
N LEU A 40 18.16 3.30 17.05
CA LEU A 40 17.46 2.45 16.10
C LEU A 40 16.68 3.28 15.08
N SER A 41 17.03 3.11 13.79
CA SER A 41 16.38 3.77 12.66
C SER A 41 15.48 2.84 11.85
N GLN A 42 15.78 1.54 11.85
CA GLN A 42 14.99 0.54 11.12
C GLN A 42 14.70 -0.65 12.01
N LEU A 43 13.44 -1.07 12.04
CA LEU A 43 12.99 -2.20 12.82
C LEU A 43 12.11 -3.10 11.97
N THR A 44 12.48 -4.37 11.88
CA THR A 44 11.71 -5.41 11.20
C THR A 44 11.30 -6.48 12.21
N ILE A 45 10.02 -6.82 12.25
CA ILE A 45 9.48 -7.88 13.11
C ILE A 45 8.70 -8.88 12.26
N GLU A 46 9.08 -10.14 12.31
CA GLU A 46 8.48 -11.19 11.49
C GLU A 46 8.03 -12.36 12.36
N LYS A 47 6.81 -12.85 12.11
CA LYS A 47 6.25 -14.08 12.69
C LYS A 47 6.30 -14.13 14.23
N CYS A 48 6.20 -12.98 14.90
CA CYS A 48 6.15 -12.87 16.35
C CYS A 48 4.68 -12.85 16.83
N GLU A 49 3.99 -13.99 16.76
CA GLU A 49 2.53 -14.08 16.95
C GLU A 49 2.05 -13.70 18.36
N SER A 50 2.91 -13.87 19.37
CA SER A 50 2.60 -13.56 20.77
C SER A 50 2.97 -12.13 21.18
N LEU A 51 3.64 -11.38 20.30
CA LEU A 51 4.07 -10.02 20.61
C LEU A 51 2.86 -9.09 20.66
N GLU A 52 2.75 -8.35 21.76
CA GLU A 52 1.79 -7.27 21.95
C GLU A 52 2.56 -5.97 22.16
N LEU A 53 2.26 -4.96 21.35
CA LEU A 53 2.88 -3.65 21.49
C LEU A 53 2.35 -2.95 22.73
N LEU A 54 3.27 -2.62 23.63
CA LEU A 54 2.96 -1.90 24.87
C LEU A 54 2.62 -0.43 24.59
N HIS A 55 1.89 0.18 25.54
CA HIS A 55 1.58 1.61 25.50
C HIS A 55 2.84 2.45 25.74
N VAL A 56 2.74 3.76 25.46
CA VAL A 56 3.86 4.72 25.53
C VAL A 56 4.57 4.66 26.90
N GLU A 57 3.80 4.65 28.00
CA GLU A 57 4.31 4.65 29.37
C GLU A 57 5.05 3.35 29.74
N ASP A 58 4.76 2.26 29.02
CA ASP A 58 5.28 0.92 29.27
C ASP A 58 6.48 0.56 28.36
N GLY A 59 6.97 1.51 27.55
CA GLY A 59 8.10 1.31 26.64
C GLY A 59 7.71 0.81 25.24
N GLY A 60 6.57 1.26 24.71
CA GLY A 60 6.19 1.08 23.30
C GLY A 60 7.12 1.80 22.31
N LEU A 61 6.80 1.68 21.01
CA LEU A 61 7.66 2.20 19.91
C LEU A 61 7.74 3.73 19.87
N SER A 62 6.78 4.44 20.46
CA SER A 62 6.70 5.90 20.47
C SER A 62 7.93 6.61 21.03
N GLY A 63 8.69 5.96 21.92
CA GLY A 63 9.93 6.51 22.49
C GLY A 63 11.15 6.40 21.57
N LEU A 64 11.03 5.74 20.42
CA LEU A 64 12.13 5.58 19.46
C LEU A 64 12.18 6.75 18.48
N GLU A 65 12.65 7.90 18.94
CA GLU A 65 12.66 9.15 18.17
C GLU A 65 13.49 9.11 16.88
N MET A 66 14.42 8.15 16.76
CA MET A 66 15.25 7.94 15.57
C MET A 66 14.65 6.97 14.56
N LEU A 67 13.54 6.30 14.90
CA LEU A 67 12.95 5.26 14.07
C LEU A 67 12.32 5.89 12.82
N GLN A 68 12.81 5.47 11.65
CA GLN A 68 12.38 5.97 10.34
C GLN A 68 11.63 4.91 9.54
N SER A 69 11.98 3.63 9.67
CA SER A 69 11.34 2.53 8.97
C SER A 69 10.89 1.45 9.94
N PHE A 70 9.63 1.06 9.87
CA PHE A 70 9.08 -0.03 10.66
C PHE A 70 8.33 -1.01 9.77
N ILE A 71 8.79 -2.25 9.75
CA ILE A 71 8.23 -3.33 8.97
C ILE A 71 7.74 -4.41 9.94
N VAL A 72 6.49 -4.81 9.81
CA VAL A 72 5.96 -5.92 10.58
C VAL A 72 5.20 -6.90 9.71
N TYR A 73 5.58 -8.18 9.81
CA TYR A 73 5.02 -9.26 9.03
C TYR A 73 4.50 -10.37 9.94
N ASN A 74 3.25 -10.77 9.72
CA ASN A 74 2.62 -11.92 10.38
C ASN A 74 2.70 -11.89 11.93
N CYS A 75 2.43 -10.72 12.52
CA CYS A 75 2.40 -10.55 13.99
C CYS A 75 0.96 -10.30 14.44
N GLY A 76 0.16 -11.38 14.52
CA GLY A 76 -1.29 -11.29 14.67
C GLY A 76 -1.78 -10.48 15.88
N LYS A 77 -1.07 -10.50 17.02
CA LYS A 77 -1.48 -9.83 18.27
C LYS A 77 -0.85 -8.45 18.50
N LEU A 78 -0.06 -7.93 17.56
CA LEU A 78 0.74 -6.72 17.76
C LEU A 78 -0.06 -5.53 18.34
N PHE A 79 -1.27 -5.28 17.85
CA PHE A 79 -2.11 -4.17 18.32
C PHE A 79 -3.27 -4.61 19.25
N SER A 80 -3.20 -5.79 19.86
CA SER A 80 -4.29 -6.34 20.69
C SER A 80 -4.68 -5.44 21.87
N ARG A 81 -3.71 -4.71 22.43
CA ARG A 81 -3.88 -3.77 23.56
C ARG A 81 -4.42 -2.40 23.17
N TRP A 82 -4.59 -2.15 21.87
CA TRP A 82 -4.94 -0.84 21.34
C TRP A 82 -6.45 -0.81 21.02
N PRO A 83 -7.15 0.29 21.40
CA PRO A 83 -8.60 0.36 21.27
C PRO A 83 -9.03 0.36 19.80
N LYS A 84 -10.27 -0.08 19.56
CA LYS A 84 -10.89 -0.09 18.23
C LYS A 84 -11.30 1.29 17.70
N GLY A 85 -10.93 2.38 18.39
CA GLY A 85 -11.46 3.72 18.15
C GLY A 85 -12.86 3.84 18.76
N GLU A 86 -13.05 4.73 19.73
CA GLU A 86 -14.38 5.04 20.26
C GLU A 86 -15.02 6.16 19.44
N ALA A 87 -16.26 5.93 19.00
CA ALA A 87 -17.12 6.94 18.41
C ALA A 87 -17.54 7.94 19.49
N GLY A 88 -16.78 9.03 19.60
CA GLY A 88 -17.16 10.21 20.37
C GLY A 88 -16.58 10.26 21.79
N GLY A 89 -15.62 11.16 21.98
CA GLY A 89 -15.25 11.65 23.32
C GLY A 89 -13.84 11.27 23.76
N VAL A 90 -12.89 12.17 23.46
CA VAL A 90 -11.70 12.47 24.29
C VAL A 90 -11.02 11.29 24.99
N ALA A 91 -10.63 10.25 24.25
CA ALA A 91 -9.52 9.43 24.70
C ALA A 91 -8.24 10.21 24.38
N HIS A 92 -7.42 10.53 25.38
CA HIS A 92 -6.04 10.96 25.15
C HIS A 92 -5.42 9.96 24.18
N ALA A 93 -5.27 10.37 22.92
CA ALA A 93 -4.89 9.48 21.83
C ALA A 93 -3.44 9.08 22.04
N ILE A 94 -3.21 8.04 22.83
CA ILE A 94 -1.95 7.32 22.89
C ILE A 94 -1.76 6.76 21.49
N LYS A 95 -0.58 6.99 20.90
CA LYS A 95 -0.26 6.59 19.52
C LYS A 95 0.91 5.62 19.57
N PRO A 96 0.85 4.49 18.84
CA PRO A 96 1.86 3.45 18.93
C PRO A 96 3.21 3.86 18.35
N PHE A 97 3.21 4.80 17.39
CA PHE A 97 4.39 5.09 16.58
C PHE A 97 5.02 6.45 16.90
N PRO A 98 6.35 6.57 16.76
CA PRO A 98 7.04 7.85 16.83
C PRO A 98 6.76 8.69 15.57
N THR A 99 6.76 10.02 15.71
CA THR A 99 6.48 10.95 14.59
C THR A 99 7.61 11.05 13.57
N SER A 100 8.79 10.51 13.88
CA SER A 100 9.95 10.39 13.00
C SER A 100 9.74 9.42 11.84
N LEU A 101 8.75 8.52 11.94
CA LEU A 101 8.54 7.45 10.98
C LEU A 101 8.27 7.99 9.56
N ARG A 102 8.98 7.43 8.59
CA ARG A 102 8.92 7.75 7.15
C ARG A 102 8.35 6.60 6.33
N GLU A 103 8.58 5.38 6.77
CA GLU A 103 8.14 4.15 6.11
C GLU A 103 7.47 3.25 7.14
N LEU A 104 6.26 2.79 6.81
CA LEU A 104 5.51 1.88 7.66
C LEU A 104 4.90 0.79 6.80
N ASP A 105 5.33 -0.44 7.05
CA ASP A 105 4.80 -1.59 6.36
C ASP A 105 4.20 -2.58 7.36
N ILE A 106 2.90 -2.86 7.19
CA ILE A 106 2.13 -3.75 8.04
C ILE A 106 1.53 -4.84 7.16
N PHE A 107 1.99 -6.07 7.36
CA PHE A 107 1.59 -7.24 6.59
C PHE A 107 1.00 -8.31 7.50
N LEU A 108 -0.20 -8.79 7.18
CA LEU A 108 -0.84 -9.91 7.90
C LEU A 108 -1.00 -9.66 9.42
N VAL A 109 -1.29 -8.42 9.80
CA VAL A 109 -1.53 -8.04 11.20
C VAL A 109 -3.03 -7.88 11.45
N SER A 110 -3.69 -8.96 11.87
CA SER A 110 -5.14 -8.97 12.11
C SER A 110 -5.59 -8.11 13.28
N SER A 111 -4.72 -7.90 14.29
CA SER A 111 -5.00 -7.03 15.44
C SER A 111 -5.15 -5.55 15.10
N MET A 112 -4.70 -5.06 13.94
CA MET A 112 -4.88 -3.66 13.55
C MET A 112 -6.35 -3.42 13.19
N LYS A 113 -7.05 -2.53 13.92
CA LYS A 113 -8.51 -2.31 13.75
C LYS A 113 -8.89 -0.90 13.30
N SER A 114 -8.01 0.08 13.44
CA SER A 114 -8.35 1.49 13.22
C SER A 114 -7.18 2.25 12.61
N MET A 115 -7.47 3.10 11.63
CA MET A 115 -6.51 4.04 11.05
C MET A 115 -6.08 5.15 12.04
N GLY A 116 -6.78 5.32 13.16
CA GLY A 116 -6.41 6.23 14.24
C GLY A 116 -5.05 5.94 14.88
N LEU A 117 -4.58 4.69 14.79
CA LEU A 117 -3.23 4.31 15.21
C LEU A 117 -2.13 5.05 14.42
N LEU A 118 -2.44 5.50 13.20
CA LEU A 118 -1.49 6.19 12.32
C LEU A 118 -1.63 7.72 12.38
N SER A 119 -2.55 8.25 13.21
CA SER A 119 -3.02 9.63 13.12
C SER A 119 -1.97 10.73 13.38
N ASN A 120 -0.79 10.42 13.96
CA ASN A 120 0.33 11.35 14.12
C ASN A 120 1.41 11.23 13.04
N LEU A 121 1.30 10.29 12.12
CA LEU A 121 2.34 10.00 11.14
C LEU A 121 2.29 10.95 9.94
N THR A 122 2.31 12.26 10.20
CA THR A 122 2.25 13.29 9.15
C THR A 122 3.54 13.41 8.34
N SER A 123 4.64 12.80 8.81
CA SER A 123 5.91 12.76 8.07
C SER A 123 6.07 11.51 7.20
N LEU A 124 5.05 10.64 7.16
CA LEU A 124 5.11 9.37 6.45
C LEU A 124 5.19 9.61 4.93
N THR A 125 6.10 8.89 4.28
CA THR A 125 6.35 8.97 2.84
C THR A 125 5.98 7.66 2.12
N SER A 126 6.01 6.54 2.83
CA SER A 126 5.56 5.22 2.35
C SER A 126 4.69 4.55 3.40
N LEU A 127 3.53 4.05 2.98
CA LEU A 127 2.62 3.27 3.81
C LEU A 127 2.15 2.04 3.05
N ASN A 128 2.46 0.85 3.56
CA ASN A 128 2.01 -0.41 2.98
C ASN A 128 1.15 -1.16 4.00
N LEU A 129 -0.13 -1.35 3.68
CA LEU A 129 -1.09 -2.10 4.50
C LEU A 129 -1.57 -3.33 3.71
N LEU A 130 -0.95 -4.48 3.96
CA LEU A 130 -1.27 -5.73 3.29
C LEU A 130 -1.99 -6.72 4.21
N SER A 131 -3.12 -7.23 3.75
CA SER A 131 -3.97 -8.21 4.43
C SER A 131 -4.46 -7.76 5.82
N CYS A 132 -4.66 -6.46 6.02
CA CYS A 132 -5.21 -5.88 7.24
C CYS A 132 -6.75 -5.88 7.22
N LYS A 133 -7.37 -7.07 7.35
CA LYS A 133 -8.81 -7.29 7.06
C LYS A 133 -9.80 -6.55 7.97
N GLU A 134 -9.37 -6.16 9.16
CA GLU A 134 -10.27 -5.60 10.19
C GLU A 134 -10.07 -4.09 10.41
N VAL A 135 -9.25 -3.43 9.59
CA VAL A 135 -8.99 -2.00 9.73
C VAL A 135 -10.19 -1.20 9.24
N THR A 136 -10.69 -0.31 10.11
CA THR A 136 -11.70 0.71 9.78
C THR A 136 -11.03 2.07 9.60
N MET A 137 -11.78 2.99 9.01
CA MET A 137 -11.38 4.40 8.84
C MET A 137 -11.51 5.23 10.13
N ASP A 138 -11.92 4.61 11.25
CA ASP A 138 -12.11 5.32 12.51
C ASP A 138 -10.82 5.97 12.98
N GLY A 139 -10.90 7.25 13.37
CA GLY A 139 -9.75 8.04 13.82
C GLY A 139 -8.74 8.41 12.72
N PHE A 140 -9.02 8.12 11.44
CA PHE A 140 -8.15 8.49 10.34
C PHE A 140 -7.89 10.01 10.32
N ASN A 141 -6.62 10.38 10.19
CA ASN A 141 -6.21 11.77 10.01
C ASN A 141 -5.76 11.97 8.55
N PRO A 142 -6.51 12.74 7.73
CA PRO A 142 -6.13 13.02 6.34
C PRO A 142 -4.76 13.66 6.18
N LEU A 143 -4.22 14.33 7.20
CA LEU A 143 -2.90 14.96 7.12
C LEU A 143 -1.76 13.95 6.95
N ILE A 144 -1.98 12.66 7.22
CA ILE A 144 -0.95 11.62 6.96
C ILE A 144 -0.67 11.46 5.46
N THR A 145 -1.57 11.90 4.59
CA THR A 145 -1.42 11.72 3.15
C THR A 145 -0.70 12.87 2.46
N VAL A 146 -0.47 13.99 3.15
CA VAL A 146 0.16 15.20 2.58
C VAL A 146 1.57 14.92 2.04
N ASN A 147 2.36 14.14 2.78
CA ASN A 147 3.74 13.79 2.42
C ASN A 147 3.87 12.38 1.83
N LEU A 148 2.75 11.66 1.71
CA LEU A 148 2.74 10.27 1.29
C LEU A 148 2.98 10.19 -0.21
N LYS A 149 4.11 9.60 -0.59
CA LYS A 149 4.52 9.40 -1.98
C LYS A 149 4.17 8.01 -2.48
N LYS A 150 4.26 7.02 -1.59
CA LYS A 150 3.94 5.64 -1.90
C LYS A 150 2.86 5.12 -0.96
N PHE A 151 1.87 4.47 -1.55
CA PHE A 151 0.79 3.89 -0.79
C PHE A 151 0.37 2.56 -1.40
N THR A 152 0.31 1.53 -0.56
CA THR A 152 -0.18 0.21 -0.97
C THR A 152 -1.24 -0.25 0.02
N VAL A 153 -2.40 -0.64 -0.50
CA VAL A 153 -3.45 -1.29 0.30
C VAL A 153 -4.03 -2.46 -0.47
N ASN A 154 -3.87 -3.65 0.09
CA ASN A 154 -4.39 -4.85 -0.55
C ASN A 154 -4.75 -5.89 0.51
N ALA A 155 -6.01 -6.34 0.51
CA ALA A 155 -6.56 -7.23 1.52
C ALA A 155 -6.28 -8.73 1.26
N MET A 156 -5.34 -9.07 0.36
CA MET A 156 -5.03 -10.41 -0.18
C MET A 156 -5.73 -11.58 0.54
N TYR A 157 -6.51 -12.36 -0.22
CA TYR A 157 -7.25 -13.54 0.24
C TYR A 157 -8.43 -13.25 1.19
N SER A 158 -9.22 -12.20 0.96
CA SER A 158 -10.51 -12.04 1.65
C SER A 158 -11.63 -12.73 0.86
N GLU A 159 -12.23 -13.78 1.42
CA GLU A 159 -13.50 -14.35 0.95
C GLU A 159 -14.68 -13.37 1.11
N GLN A 160 -14.46 -12.25 1.82
CA GLN A 160 -15.45 -11.21 2.07
C GLN A 160 -15.36 -10.15 0.96
N GLU A 161 -16.36 -10.14 0.09
CA GLU A 161 -16.43 -9.31 -1.13
C GLU A 161 -16.48 -7.79 -0.87
N ASN A 162 -16.67 -7.33 0.37
CA ASN A 162 -17.17 -5.96 0.62
C ASN A 162 -16.17 -4.92 1.14
N MET A 163 -15.04 -5.28 1.75
CA MET A 163 -14.14 -4.27 2.32
C MET A 163 -12.93 -4.03 1.42
N SER A 164 -12.78 -2.82 0.90
CA SER A 164 -11.48 -2.33 0.39
C SER A 164 -11.24 -1.04 1.13
N ILE A 165 -10.39 -1.11 2.15
CA ILE A 165 -9.93 0.04 2.92
C ILE A 165 -9.40 1.15 2.00
N ALA A 166 -8.84 0.77 0.84
CA ALA A 166 -8.42 1.73 -0.18
C ALA A 166 -9.57 2.62 -0.65
N GLY A 167 -10.73 2.03 -0.98
CA GLY A 167 -11.90 2.78 -1.42
C GLY A 167 -12.48 3.67 -0.32
N ASP A 168 -12.58 3.16 0.90
CA ASP A 168 -13.08 3.93 2.04
C ASP A 168 -12.15 5.11 2.36
N LEU A 169 -10.84 4.87 2.35
CA LEU A 169 -9.81 5.87 2.55
C LEU A 169 -9.85 6.97 1.49
N LEU A 170 -9.84 6.60 0.21
CA LEU A 170 -9.88 7.58 -0.89
C LEU A 170 -11.19 8.37 -0.88
N SER A 171 -12.30 7.72 -0.52
CA SER A 171 -13.59 8.39 -0.34
C SER A 171 -13.56 9.37 0.83
N GLU A 172 -12.92 9.02 1.95
CA GLU A 172 -12.76 9.89 3.11
C GLU A 172 -11.86 11.09 2.77
N ILE A 173 -10.76 10.86 2.06
CA ILE A 173 -9.86 11.92 1.57
C ILE A 173 -10.61 12.85 0.63
N SER A 174 -11.35 12.31 -0.34
CA SER A 174 -12.14 13.10 -1.30
C SER A 174 -13.22 13.95 -0.63
N ARG A 175 -13.74 13.53 0.54
CA ARG A 175 -14.72 14.28 1.34
C ARG A 175 -14.09 15.29 2.30
N SER A 176 -12.79 15.18 2.55
CA SER A 176 -12.11 16.01 3.54
C SER A 176 -11.95 17.46 3.06
N LYS A 177 -12.62 18.39 3.75
CA LYS A 177 -12.47 19.84 3.52
C LYS A 177 -11.10 20.39 3.93
N LEU A 178 -10.27 19.59 4.60
CA LEU A 178 -8.93 19.97 5.04
C LEU A 178 -7.89 19.88 3.91
N MET A 179 -8.24 19.27 2.78
CA MET A 179 -7.32 18.93 1.70
C MET A 179 -7.72 19.69 0.42
N HIS A 180 -6.78 20.43 -0.18
CA HIS A 180 -6.96 21.02 -1.52
C HIS A 180 -6.66 19.96 -2.59
N ALA A 181 -7.13 20.15 -3.83
CA ALA A 181 -6.91 19.18 -4.91
C ALA A 181 -5.41 18.83 -5.12
N ASP A 182 -4.51 19.79 -4.89
CA ASP A 182 -3.05 19.62 -5.05
C ASP A 182 -2.35 19.08 -3.78
N SER A 183 -3.09 18.76 -2.73
CA SER A 183 -2.51 18.29 -1.46
C SER A 183 -2.04 16.84 -1.49
N PHE A 184 -2.42 16.08 -2.53
CA PHE A 184 -2.09 14.67 -2.66
C PHE A 184 -0.89 14.49 -3.60
N GLN A 185 0.28 14.29 -3.01
CA GLN A 185 1.54 14.12 -3.75
C GLN A 185 1.91 12.65 -3.99
N LEU A 186 0.90 11.78 -4.07
CA LEU A 186 1.13 10.35 -4.24
C LEU A 186 1.68 10.06 -5.64
N GLU A 187 2.87 9.46 -5.68
CA GLU A 187 3.60 9.13 -6.90
C GLU A 187 3.35 7.66 -7.30
N GLU A 188 3.21 6.77 -6.32
CA GLU A 188 3.00 5.34 -6.50
C GLU A 188 1.79 4.85 -5.69
N PHE A 189 0.85 4.19 -6.36
CA PHE A 189 -0.34 3.64 -5.72
C PHE A 189 -0.60 2.19 -6.11
N GLU A 190 -0.72 1.30 -5.13
CA GLU A 190 -1.18 -0.08 -5.32
C GLU A 190 -2.49 -0.33 -4.57
N VAL A 191 -3.47 -0.90 -5.27
CA VAL A 191 -4.81 -1.20 -4.74
C VAL A 191 -5.36 -2.55 -5.20
N ASP A 192 -6.24 -3.13 -4.38
CA ASP A 192 -6.93 -4.39 -4.67
C ASP A 192 -8.34 -4.26 -5.26
N ARG A 193 -8.77 -3.03 -5.54
CA ARG A 193 -10.10 -2.72 -6.07
C ARG A 193 -10.01 -1.60 -7.10
N ILE A 194 -9.99 -1.99 -8.37
CA ILE A 194 -9.91 -1.09 -9.51
C ILE A 194 -11.08 -0.08 -9.49
N SER A 195 -12.30 -0.56 -9.27
CA SER A 195 -13.51 0.28 -9.28
C SER A 195 -13.54 1.33 -8.16
N ALA A 196 -12.79 1.14 -7.07
CA ALA A 196 -12.70 2.13 -6.00
C ALA A 196 -11.80 3.30 -6.37
N VAL A 197 -10.78 3.09 -7.21
CA VAL A 197 -9.85 4.15 -7.62
C VAL A 197 -10.36 4.86 -8.87
N LEU A 198 -10.91 4.13 -9.84
CA LEU A 198 -11.35 4.67 -11.13
C LEU A 198 -12.70 5.39 -11.03
N THR A 199 -12.73 6.45 -10.24
CA THR A 199 -13.84 7.41 -10.16
C THR A 199 -13.28 8.81 -10.44
N ALA A 200 -14.08 9.67 -11.08
CA ALA A 200 -13.62 11.01 -11.43
C ALA A 200 -13.10 11.83 -10.23
N PRO A 201 -13.75 11.83 -9.04
CA PRO A 201 -13.23 12.56 -7.89
C PRO A 201 -11.84 12.08 -7.46
N ILE A 202 -11.64 10.77 -7.35
CA ILE A 202 -10.37 10.20 -6.88
C ILE A 202 -9.27 10.43 -7.92
N CYS A 203 -9.53 10.10 -9.19
CA CYS A 203 -8.55 10.31 -10.25
C CYS A 203 -8.18 11.79 -10.42
N SER A 204 -9.08 12.74 -10.15
CA SER A 204 -8.77 14.17 -10.19
C SER A 204 -7.73 14.58 -9.13
N HIS A 205 -7.78 13.99 -7.93
CA HIS A 205 -6.79 14.25 -6.87
C HIS A 205 -5.44 13.59 -7.16
N LEU A 206 -5.44 12.47 -7.89
CA LEU A 206 -4.24 11.73 -8.26
C LEU A 206 -3.58 12.27 -9.54
N ALA A 207 -4.33 13.03 -10.35
CA ALA A 207 -3.96 13.39 -11.71
C ALA A 207 -2.60 14.10 -11.81
N ALA A 208 -2.28 15.00 -10.86
CA ALA A 208 -1.10 15.86 -10.92
C ALA A 208 0.22 15.18 -10.49
N SER A 209 0.14 14.07 -9.75
CA SER A 209 1.29 13.49 -9.04
C SER A 209 1.52 12.01 -9.33
N LEU A 210 0.48 11.26 -9.71
CA LEU A 210 0.56 9.82 -9.83
C LEU A 210 1.31 9.38 -11.10
N HIS A 211 2.41 8.67 -10.89
CA HIS A 211 3.27 8.15 -11.96
C HIS A 211 3.18 6.63 -12.11
N ALA A 212 2.82 5.91 -11.04
CA ALA A 212 2.65 4.46 -11.06
C ALA A 212 1.34 4.07 -10.39
N LEU A 213 0.53 3.28 -11.10
CA LEU A 213 -0.71 2.71 -10.60
C LEU A 213 -0.69 1.20 -10.80
N GLU A 214 -0.81 0.45 -9.71
CA GLU A 214 -0.87 -0.99 -9.71
C GLU A 214 -2.22 -1.47 -9.17
N PHE A 215 -2.87 -2.33 -9.94
CA PHE A 215 -4.04 -3.07 -9.52
C PHE A 215 -3.62 -4.51 -9.24
N SER A 216 -3.80 -4.96 -8.01
CA SER A 216 -3.24 -6.22 -7.52
C SER A 216 -4.32 -7.07 -6.85
N CYS A 217 -4.51 -8.30 -7.31
CA CYS A 217 -5.47 -9.27 -6.74
C CYS A 217 -6.96 -8.87 -6.82
N ASP A 218 -7.37 -8.04 -7.79
CA ASP A 218 -8.80 -7.68 -7.95
C ASP A 218 -9.61 -8.90 -8.42
N GLN A 219 -10.56 -9.33 -7.58
CA GLN A 219 -11.46 -10.45 -7.85
C GLN A 219 -12.87 -10.03 -8.30
N ARG A 220 -13.17 -8.73 -8.34
CA ARG A 220 -14.53 -8.20 -8.51
C ARG A 220 -14.74 -7.67 -9.90
N MET A 221 -13.76 -6.95 -10.43
CA MET A 221 -13.91 -6.29 -11.71
C MET A 221 -13.89 -7.29 -12.87
N THR A 222 -14.86 -7.16 -13.77
CA THR A 222 -14.96 -7.95 -15.00
C THR A 222 -14.73 -7.11 -16.24
N THR A 223 -15.32 -5.92 -16.31
CA THR A 223 -15.25 -4.97 -17.43
C THR A 223 -15.21 -3.53 -16.94
N PHE A 224 -14.71 -2.62 -17.77
CA PHE A 224 -14.71 -1.18 -17.50
C PHE A 224 -16.03 -0.53 -17.94
N THR A 225 -16.57 0.36 -17.12
CA THR A 225 -17.67 1.26 -17.51
C THR A 225 -17.12 2.49 -18.21
N GLU A 226 -17.99 3.24 -18.92
CA GLU A 226 -17.59 4.49 -19.58
C GLU A 226 -17.02 5.51 -18.58
N GLU A 227 -17.60 5.59 -17.38
CA GLU A 227 -17.13 6.50 -16.33
C GLU A 227 -15.74 6.11 -15.80
N GLN A 228 -15.44 4.81 -15.71
CA GLN A 228 -14.13 4.32 -15.28
C GLN A 228 -13.06 4.57 -16.34
N GLU A 229 -13.42 4.43 -17.62
CA GLU A 229 -12.57 4.77 -18.77
C GLU A 229 -12.24 6.27 -18.73
N GLN A 230 -13.24 7.13 -18.57
CA GLN A 230 -13.06 8.58 -18.47
C GLN A 230 -12.24 8.98 -17.23
N ALA A 231 -12.46 8.33 -16.08
CA ALA A 231 -11.68 8.59 -14.87
C ALA A 231 -10.21 8.23 -15.05
N LEU A 232 -9.91 7.09 -15.68
CA LEU A 232 -8.54 6.67 -15.97
C LEU A 232 -7.79 7.71 -16.82
N GLN A 233 -8.47 8.32 -17.80
CA GLN A 233 -7.91 9.33 -18.69
C GLN A 233 -7.48 10.62 -17.97
N LEU A 234 -7.96 10.88 -16.75
CA LEU A 234 -7.51 12.02 -15.94
C LEU A 234 -6.06 11.86 -15.46
N LEU A 235 -5.55 10.63 -15.37
CA LEU A 235 -4.20 10.31 -14.90
C LEU A 235 -3.13 10.58 -15.98
N THR A 236 -3.06 11.83 -16.43
CA THR A 236 -2.25 12.24 -17.59
C THR A 236 -0.74 12.12 -17.40
N PHE A 237 -0.25 12.08 -16.16
CA PHE A 237 1.17 11.89 -15.81
C PHE A 237 1.56 10.44 -15.54
N LEU A 238 0.61 9.50 -15.66
CA LEU A 238 0.85 8.09 -15.39
C LEU A 238 1.86 7.50 -16.37
N LYS A 239 2.96 6.95 -15.84
CA LYS A 239 4.07 6.34 -16.59
C LYS A 239 4.05 4.82 -16.53
N HIS A 240 3.58 4.25 -15.42
CA HIS A 240 3.46 2.82 -15.20
C HIS A 240 2.04 2.45 -14.81
N LEU A 241 1.48 1.48 -15.53
CA LEU A 241 0.19 0.87 -15.20
C LEU A 241 0.36 -0.64 -15.14
N GLU A 242 -0.06 -1.24 -14.04
CA GLU A 242 0.05 -2.68 -13.83
C GLU A 242 -1.28 -3.31 -13.44
N PHE A 243 -1.60 -4.43 -14.06
CA PHE A 243 -2.68 -5.33 -13.70
C PHE A 243 -2.05 -6.66 -13.27
N ARG A 244 -2.06 -6.94 -11.97
CA ARG A 244 -1.50 -8.13 -11.34
C ARG A 244 -2.62 -8.94 -10.73
N HIS A 245 -2.76 -10.21 -11.11
CA HIS A 245 -3.72 -11.14 -10.53
C HIS A 245 -5.17 -10.62 -10.54
N CYS A 246 -5.59 -9.88 -11.57
CA CYS A 246 -6.97 -9.45 -11.75
C CYS A 246 -7.81 -10.61 -12.32
N TYR A 247 -8.21 -11.54 -11.45
CA TYR A 247 -8.69 -12.88 -11.84
C TYR A 247 -9.96 -12.89 -12.70
N ASN A 248 -10.81 -11.87 -12.55
CA ASN A 248 -12.09 -11.79 -13.25
C ASN A 248 -12.12 -10.81 -14.42
N LEU A 249 -11.05 -10.04 -14.62
CA LEU A 249 -10.97 -9.00 -15.64
C LEU A 249 -10.91 -9.62 -17.05
N GLN A 250 -11.84 -9.24 -17.91
CA GLN A 250 -12.03 -9.82 -19.24
C GLN A 250 -11.33 -9.02 -20.35
N SER A 251 -11.17 -7.71 -20.14
CA SER A 251 -10.55 -6.79 -21.10
C SER A 251 -9.81 -5.67 -20.38
N LEU A 252 -8.79 -5.13 -21.05
CA LEU A 252 -8.15 -3.88 -20.64
C LEU A 252 -9.02 -2.66 -20.99
N PRO A 253 -8.81 -1.49 -20.36
CA PRO A 253 -9.56 -0.29 -20.69
C PRO A 253 -9.22 0.19 -22.11
N GLN A 254 -10.22 0.72 -22.82
CA GLN A 254 -10.07 1.31 -24.15
C GLN A 254 -9.42 2.70 -24.11
N GLY A 255 -9.60 3.43 -23.02
CA GLY A 255 -9.02 4.74 -22.73
C GLY A 255 -7.50 4.72 -22.52
N LEU A 256 -6.86 3.55 -22.56
CA LEU A 256 -5.39 3.43 -22.53
C LEU A 256 -4.71 4.27 -23.62
N ARG A 257 -5.33 4.39 -24.80
CA ARG A 257 -4.79 5.17 -25.92
C ARG A 257 -4.56 6.65 -25.58
N ASP A 258 -5.35 7.18 -24.65
CA ASP A 258 -5.37 8.60 -24.30
C ASP A 258 -4.38 8.91 -23.15
N LEU A 259 -3.75 7.87 -22.54
CA LEU A 259 -2.70 8.01 -21.53
C LEU A 259 -1.35 8.37 -22.17
N SER A 260 -1.22 9.63 -22.58
CA SER A 260 -0.08 10.16 -23.36
C SER A 260 1.30 10.08 -22.67
N SER A 261 1.35 9.87 -21.35
CA SER A 261 2.61 9.69 -20.61
C SER A 261 2.95 8.22 -20.32
N LEU A 262 2.07 7.27 -20.66
CA LEU A 262 2.23 5.87 -20.25
C LEU A 262 3.39 5.24 -20.99
N LYS A 263 4.40 4.80 -20.24
CA LYS A 263 5.61 4.17 -20.77
C LYS A 263 5.59 2.67 -20.61
N ARG A 264 5.10 2.17 -19.47
CA ARG A 264 5.07 0.75 -19.14
C ARG A 264 3.66 0.28 -18.85
N LEU A 265 3.26 -0.81 -19.51
CA LEU A 265 2.05 -1.56 -19.21
C LEU A 265 2.46 -3.00 -18.85
N THR A 266 2.12 -3.42 -17.64
CA THR A 266 2.38 -4.78 -17.15
C THR A 266 1.08 -5.52 -16.87
N ILE A 267 0.99 -6.76 -17.35
CA ILE A 267 -0.14 -7.66 -17.13
C ILE A 267 0.44 -8.98 -16.64
N LEU A 268 0.15 -9.32 -15.39
CA LEU A 268 0.72 -10.49 -14.72
C LEU A 268 -0.41 -11.32 -14.10
N GLY A 269 -0.55 -12.59 -14.48
CA GLY A 269 -1.51 -13.47 -13.80
C GLY A 269 -2.98 -13.16 -14.07
N CYS A 270 -3.32 -12.45 -15.15
CA CYS A 270 -4.69 -12.10 -15.52
C CYS A 270 -5.21 -13.05 -16.61
N GLU A 271 -5.73 -14.21 -16.21
CA GLU A 271 -6.06 -15.30 -17.14
C GLU A 271 -7.31 -15.06 -17.99
N LYS A 272 -8.26 -14.26 -17.51
CA LYS A 272 -9.51 -13.99 -18.25
C LYS A 272 -9.40 -12.89 -19.30
N ILE A 273 -8.27 -12.17 -19.34
CA ILE A 273 -8.01 -11.20 -20.40
C ILE A 273 -7.65 -11.96 -21.67
N LEU A 274 -8.52 -11.89 -22.68
CA LEU A 274 -8.34 -12.63 -23.94
C LEU A 274 -7.72 -11.78 -25.06
N CYS A 275 -7.83 -10.45 -24.95
CA CYS A 275 -7.43 -9.53 -26.01
C CYS A 275 -6.74 -8.29 -25.43
N LEU A 276 -5.70 -7.84 -26.14
CA LEU A 276 -5.24 -6.46 -26.05
C LEU A 276 -6.15 -5.56 -26.90
N PRO A 277 -6.22 -4.25 -26.59
CA PRO A 277 -6.70 -3.27 -27.54
C PRO A 277 -5.99 -3.41 -28.89
N PRO A 278 -6.64 -3.03 -30.01
CA PRO A 278 -5.94 -2.89 -31.29
C PRO A 278 -4.70 -2.00 -31.16
N LYS A 279 -3.78 -2.03 -32.13
CA LYS A 279 -2.56 -1.19 -32.10
C LYS A 279 -2.88 0.29 -31.88
N GLU A 280 -3.96 0.79 -32.48
CA GLU A 280 -4.48 2.16 -32.35
C GLU A 280 -5.10 2.44 -30.97
N GLY A 281 -5.41 1.39 -30.20
CA GLY A 281 -5.94 1.46 -28.84
C GLY A 281 -4.87 1.47 -27.75
N LEU A 282 -3.58 1.47 -28.10
CA LEU A 282 -2.47 1.61 -27.15
C LEU A 282 -1.84 3.01 -27.26
N PRO A 283 -1.39 3.60 -26.15
CA PRO A 283 -0.83 4.95 -26.15
C PRO A 283 0.47 4.97 -26.95
N THR A 284 0.72 6.03 -27.71
CA THR A 284 1.91 6.17 -28.57
C THR A 284 3.21 6.29 -27.77
N SER A 285 3.12 6.71 -26.51
CA SER A 285 4.23 6.78 -25.55
C SER A 285 4.71 5.43 -25.03
N LEU A 286 3.95 4.34 -25.23
CA LEU A 286 4.27 3.04 -24.65
C LEU A 286 5.64 2.53 -25.13
N GLU A 287 6.56 2.48 -24.18
CA GLU A 287 7.94 2.01 -24.31
C GLU A 287 8.08 0.56 -23.87
N GLU A 288 7.13 -0.03 -23.14
CA GLU A 288 7.27 -1.39 -22.63
C GLU A 288 5.91 -2.07 -22.40
N LEU A 289 5.76 -3.29 -22.92
CA LEU A 289 4.60 -4.16 -22.69
C LEU A 289 5.06 -5.52 -22.15
N ARG A 290 4.71 -5.81 -20.89
CA ARG A 290 4.99 -7.09 -20.23
C ARG A 290 3.70 -7.87 -20.04
N VAL A 291 3.69 -9.11 -20.53
CA VAL A 291 2.57 -10.05 -20.35
C VAL A 291 3.14 -11.37 -19.86
N TRP A 292 2.81 -11.75 -18.64
CA TRP A 292 3.34 -12.94 -17.98
C TRP A 292 2.25 -13.73 -17.27
N ARG A 293 2.34 -15.06 -17.30
CA ARG A 293 1.37 -15.96 -16.63
C ARG A 293 -0.09 -15.61 -16.95
N CYS A 294 -0.37 -15.20 -18.19
CA CYS A 294 -1.72 -14.87 -18.68
C CYS A 294 -2.21 -15.94 -19.66
N SER A 295 -3.40 -15.74 -20.24
CA SER A 295 -3.93 -16.61 -21.29
C SER A 295 -2.96 -16.75 -22.46
N ARG A 296 -3.01 -17.91 -23.14
CA ARG A 296 -2.18 -18.18 -24.31
C ARG A 296 -2.51 -17.19 -25.44
N GLU A 297 -3.78 -16.86 -25.59
CA GLU A 297 -4.33 -15.94 -26.57
C GLU A 297 -3.75 -14.52 -26.38
N LEU A 298 -3.76 -14.01 -25.14
CA LEU A 298 -3.20 -12.69 -24.82
C LEU A 298 -1.70 -12.65 -25.06
N THR A 299 -0.99 -13.69 -24.61
CA THR A 299 0.46 -13.80 -24.76
C THR A 299 0.87 -13.80 -26.23
N GLU A 300 0.14 -14.54 -27.08
CA GLU A 300 0.40 -14.61 -28.52
C GLU A 300 0.08 -13.28 -29.22
N LYS A 301 -1.00 -12.60 -28.83
CA LYS A 301 -1.32 -11.25 -29.35
C LYS A 301 -0.26 -10.23 -28.96
N ALA A 302 0.20 -10.25 -27.72
CA ALA A 302 1.28 -9.39 -27.25
C ALA A 302 2.56 -9.62 -28.06
N ARG A 303 2.93 -10.89 -28.30
CA ARG A 303 4.08 -11.28 -29.14
C ARG A 303 3.96 -10.73 -30.56
N LYS A 304 2.83 -10.97 -31.23
CA LYS A 304 2.57 -10.46 -32.60
C LYS A 304 2.61 -8.94 -32.68
N LEU A 305 2.08 -8.25 -31.66
CA LEU A 305 2.12 -6.80 -31.58
C LEU A 305 3.57 -6.31 -31.51
N LYS A 306 4.44 -6.96 -30.71
CA LYS A 306 5.89 -6.65 -30.66
C LYS A 306 6.51 -6.80 -32.05
N GLU A 307 6.25 -7.91 -32.74
CA GLU A 307 6.83 -8.20 -34.06
C GLU A 307 6.38 -7.22 -35.15
N SER A 308 5.13 -6.77 -35.10
CA SER A 308 4.57 -5.81 -36.07
C SER A 308 5.07 -4.36 -35.88
N ASP A 309 5.83 -4.08 -34.82
CA ASP A 309 6.41 -2.76 -34.55
C ASP A 309 7.85 -2.89 -34.03
N PRO A 310 8.83 -3.23 -34.89
CA PRO A 310 10.22 -3.48 -34.47
C PRO A 310 10.89 -2.28 -33.80
N LEU A 311 10.44 -1.06 -34.13
CA LEU A 311 10.94 0.19 -33.53
C LEU A 311 10.50 0.32 -32.07
N ARG A 312 9.27 -0.10 -31.73
CA ARG A 312 8.78 -0.17 -30.35
C ARG A 312 9.27 -1.43 -29.63
N ALA A 313 9.39 -2.55 -30.34
CA ALA A 313 9.81 -3.85 -29.77
C ALA A 313 11.19 -3.83 -29.10
N ARG A 314 12.13 -3.02 -29.62
CA ARG A 314 13.47 -2.83 -29.00
C ARG A 314 13.42 -2.17 -27.62
N ARG A 315 12.32 -1.49 -27.29
CA ARG A 315 12.06 -0.90 -25.97
C ARG A 315 11.27 -1.85 -25.06
N TRP A 316 10.62 -2.87 -25.63
CA TRP A 316 9.69 -3.80 -24.95
C TRP A 316 10.35 -5.08 -24.39
N ILE A 317 11.68 -5.10 -24.29
CA ILE A 317 12.49 -6.22 -23.76
C ILE A 317 12.66 -6.05 -22.25
#